data_AF-A0A1G8M3C7-F1
#
_entry.id   AF-A0A1G8M3C7-F1
#
_cell.length_a   1.000
_cell.length_b   1.000
_cell.length_c   1.000
_cell.angle_alpha   90.00
_cell.angle_beta   90.00
_cell.angle_gamma   90.00
#
_symmetry.space_group_name_H-M   'P 1'
#
loop_
_entity.id
_entity.type
_entity.pdbx_description
1 polymer ?
#
loop_
_entity_poly.entity_id
_entity_poly.type
_entity_poly.pdbx_seq_one_letter_code
_entity_poly.pdbx_strand_id
1 'polypeptide(L)' 'MFLSETDRDTLIKTLNAKSPELVQARMANALLLLAEGLSTEDVAGLLYVDEASVAGWKELFSKRTPKAA' A
#
# COMPACT_ATOMS: atom_id res chain seq x y z
N MET A 1 -12.63 -12.29 14.47
CA MET A 1 -13.26 -10.94 14.48
C MET A 1 -14.20 -10.89 13.30
N PHE A 2 -15.52 -10.79 13.53
CA PHE A 2 -16.49 -10.68 12.43
C PHE A 2 -17.02 -9.26 12.40
N LEU A 3 -16.83 -8.56 11.29
CA LEU A 3 -17.40 -7.23 11.05
C LEU A 3 -18.91 -7.35 10.80
N SER A 4 -19.67 -6.36 11.24
CA SER A 4 -21.08 -6.21 10.84
C SER A 4 -21.17 -5.99 9.32
N GLU A 5 -22.35 -6.20 8.72
CA GLU A 5 -22.56 -5.92 7.29
C GLU A 5 -22.25 -4.45 6.96
N THR A 6 -22.67 -3.52 7.82
CA THR A 6 -22.39 -2.09 7.66
C THR A 6 -20.90 -1.77 7.75
N ASP A 7 -20.18 -2.39 8.69
CA ASP A 7 -18.74 -2.19 8.82
C ASP A 7 -17.98 -2.80 7.64
N ARG A 8 -18.44 -3.95 7.15
CA ARG A 8 -17.89 -4.59 5.95
C ARG A 8 -18.05 -3.70 4.72
N ASP A 9 -19.25 -3.15 4.51
CA ASP A 9 -19.51 -2.24 3.40
C ASP A 9 -18.68 -0.95 3.50
N THR A 10 -18.54 -0.41 4.71
CA THR A 10 -17.72 0.78 4.96
C THR A 10 -16.25 0.48 4.69
N LEU A 11 -15.76 -0.69 5.13
CA LEU A 11 -14.40 -1.14 4.86
C LEU A 11 -14.18 -1.31 3.35
N ILE A 12 -15.06 -2.01 2.63
CA ILE A 12 -14.95 -2.21 1.18
C ILE A 12 -14.96 -0.87 0.44
N LYS A 13 -15.84 0.07 0.81
CA LYS A 13 -15.86 1.42 0.22
C LYS A 13 -14.55 2.17 0.47
N THR A 14 -14.00 2.05 1.66
CA THR A 14 -12.74 2.71 2.03
C THR A 14 -11.53 2.07 1.33
N LEU A 15 -11.50 0.75 1.21
CA LEU A 15 -10.47 0.01 0.48
C LEU A 15 -10.46 0.41 -1.01
N ASN A 16 -11.65 0.49 -1.61
CA ASN A 16 -11.81 0.88 -3.02
C ASN A 16 -11.72 2.39 -3.27
N ALA A 17 -11.69 3.22 -2.23
CA ALA A 17 -11.56 4.66 -2.39
C ALA A 17 -10.19 5.01 -2.99
N LYS A 18 -10.21 5.63 -4.17
CA LYS A 18 -9.02 6.09 -4.90
C LYS A 18 -8.70 7.57 -4.67
N SER A 19 -9.15 8.14 -3.54
CA SER A 19 -8.81 9.52 -3.21
C SER A 19 -7.29 9.65 -3.12
N PRO A 20 -6.69 10.71 -3.70
CA PRO A 20 -5.23 10.88 -3.74
C PRO A 20 -4.55 10.72 -2.37
N GLU A 21 -5.16 11.28 -1.32
CA GLU A 21 -4.65 11.23 0.05
C GLU A 21 -4.49 9.79 0.58
N LEU A 22 -5.50 8.93 0.33
CA LEU A 22 -5.45 7.53 0.74
C LEU A 22 -4.42 6.72 -0.05
N VAL A 23 -4.30 7.00 -1.35
CA VAL A 23 -3.31 6.33 -2.21
C VAL A 23 -1.89 6.73 -1.77
N GLN A 24 -1.66 8.00 -1.47
CA GLN A 24 -0.37 8.48 -0.96
C GLN A 24 -0.03 7.90 0.40
N ALA A 25 -1.00 7.81 1.32
CA ALA A 25 -0.79 7.17 2.62
C ALA A 25 -0.44 5.68 2.48
N ARG A 26 -1.14 4.94 1.61
CA ARG A 26 -0.81 3.52 1.32
C ARG A 26 0.57 3.37 0.71
N MET A 27 0.92 4.23 -0.24
CA MET A 27 2.25 4.24 -0.84
C MET A 27 3.35 4.52 0.20
N ALA A 28 3.17 5.52 1.07
CA ALA A 28 4.12 5.82 2.14
C ALA A 28 4.30 4.63 3.09
N ASN A 29 3.20 4.00 3.53
CA ASN A 29 3.25 2.82 4.37
C ASN A 29 3.92 1.63 3.68
N ALA A 30 3.66 1.43 2.39
CA ALA A 30 4.28 0.36 1.62
C ALA A 30 5.80 0.52 1.57
N LEU A 31 6.29 1.73 1.32
CA LEU A 31 7.73 2.01 1.24
C LEU A 31 8.43 1.81 2.59
N LEU A 32 7.78 2.17 3.69
CA LEU A 32 8.30 1.92 5.04
C LEU A 32 8.43 0.42 5.31
N LEU A 33 7.38 -0.36 5.06
CA LEU A 33 7.38 -1.81 5.27
C LEU A 33 8.38 -2.54 4.35
N LEU A 34 8.51 -2.11 3.10
CA LEU A 34 9.53 -2.61 2.18
C LEU A 34 10.94 -2.31 2.69
N ALA A 35 11.17 -1.14 3.31
CA ALA A 35 12.46 -0.79 3.90
C ALA A 35 12.79 -1.60 5.15
N GLU A 36 11.78 -2.06 5.88
CA GLU A 36 11.91 -3.02 7.00
C GLU A 36 12.19 -4.46 6.54
N GLY A 37 12.21 -4.71 5.22
CA GLY A 37 12.60 -5.98 4.62
C GLY A 37 11.42 -6.92 4.32
N LEU A 38 10.17 -6.44 4.42
CA LEU A 38 9.01 -7.24 4.03
C LEU A 38 8.98 -7.45 2.50
N SER A 39 8.42 -8.58 2.09
CA SER A 39 8.22 -8.90 0.67
C SER A 39 7.12 -8.03 0.06
N THR A 40 7.10 -7.91 -1.28
CA THR A 40 6.02 -7.20 -1.99
C THR A 40 4.66 -7.84 -1.75
N GLU A 41 4.61 -9.17 -1.67
CA GLU A 41 3.43 -9.95 -1.35
C GLU A 41 2.89 -9.65 0.06
N ASP A 42 3.76 -9.68 1.09
CA ASP A 42 3.37 -9.41 2.47
C ASP A 42 2.84 -7.98 2.64
N VAL A 43 3.52 -7.01 2.03
CA VAL A 43 3.10 -5.60 2.05
C VAL A 43 1.76 -5.40 1.35
N ALA A 44 1.53 -6.07 0.22
CA ALA A 44 0.26 -6.03 -0.49
C ALA A 44 -0.88 -6.57 0.37
N GLY A 45 -0.65 -7.70 1.05
CA GLY A 45 -1.58 -8.29 2.01
C GLY A 45 -1.91 -7.36 3.17
N LEU A 46 -0.90 -6.74 3.79
CA LEU A 46 -1.07 -5.84 4.93
C LEU A 46 -1.84 -4.55 4.58
N LEU A 47 -1.63 -4.05 3.37
CA LEU A 47 -2.23 -2.79 2.92
C LEU A 47 -3.53 -2.98 2.13
N TYR A 48 -3.97 -4.22 1.93
CA TYR A 48 -5.14 -4.57 1.14
C TYR A 48 -5.11 -3.95 -0.26
N VAL A 49 -3.96 -4.05 -0.92
CA VAL A 49 -3.75 -3.61 -2.31
C VAL A 49 -3.21 -4.76 -3.14
N ASP A 50 -3.29 -4.65 -4.47
CA ASP A 50 -2.67 -5.64 -5.35
C ASP A 50 -1.14 -5.54 -5.30
N GLU A 51 -0.46 -6.68 -5.45
CA GLU A 51 1.00 -6.74 -5.44
C GLU A 51 1.63 -5.92 -6.57
N ALA A 52 0.95 -5.83 -7.73
CA ALA A 52 1.44 -5.04 -8.86
C ALA A 52 1.52 -3.54 -8.53
N SER A 53 0.58 -3.00 -7.75
CA SER A 53 0.62 -1.63 -7.22
C SER A 53 1.85 -1.42 -6.34
N VAL A 54 2.12 -2.34 -5.41
CA VAL A 54 3.29 -2.26 -4.52
C VAL A 54 4.60 -2.35 -5.32
N ALA A 55 4.69 -3.27 -6.27
CA ALA A 55 5.83 -3.40 -7.18
C ALA A 55 6.06 -2.11 -7.99
N GLY A 56 4.99 -1.52 -8.54
CA GLY A 56 5.04 -0.25 -9.25
C GLY A 56 5.55 0.90 -8.37
N TRP A 57 5.11 0.97 -7.11
CA TRP A 57 5.60 1.97 -6.15
C TRP A 57 7.08 1.77 -5.82
N LYS A 58 7.50 0.53 -5.59
CA LYS A 58 8.91 0.17 -5.36
C LYS A 58 9.79 0.61 -6.54
N GLU A 59 9.35 0.38 -7.77
CA GLU A 59 10.08 0.82 -8.97
C GLU A 59 10.17 2.35 -9.09
N LEU A 60 9.05 3.05 -8.86
CA LEU A 60 8.98 4.52 -8.92
C LEU A 60 9.99 5.17 -7.97
N PHE A 61 10.15 4.62 -6.77
CA PHE A 61 11.09 5.12 -5.77
C PHE A 61 12.52 4.64 -5.99
N SER A 62 12.73 3.42 -6.49
CA SER A 62 14.06 2.91 -6.85
C SER A 62 14.71 3.70 -7.99
N LYS A 63 13.90 4.24 -8.92
CA LYS A 63 14.35 5.13 -10.01
C LYS A 63 14.66 6.55 -9.54
N ARG A 64 14.24 6.93 -8.33
CA ARG A 64 14.37 8.28 -7.78
C ARG A 64 15.43 8.43 -6.71
N THR A 65 16.09 7.35 -6.28
CA THR A 65 17.24 7.47 -5.38
C THR A 65 18.33 8.28 -6.09
N PRO A 66 18.60 9.54 -5.69
CA PRO A 66 19.86 10.15 -6.09
C PRO A 66 20.91 9.26 -5.45
N LYS A 67 21.89 8.84 -6.23
CA LYS A 67 23.12 8.27 -5.69
C LYS A 67 23.60 9.28 -4.64
N ALA A 68 23.49 8.95 -3.35
CA ALA A 68 24.12 9.76 -2.30
C ALA A 68 25.61 9.74 -2.64
N ALA A 69 26.09 10.89 -3.12
CA ALA A 69 27.47 11.13 -3.50
C ALA A 69 28.31 11.43 -2.27
#